data_AF-E4YXB0-F1
#
_entry.id   AF-E4YXB0-F1
#
_cell.length_a   1.000
_cell.length_b   1.000
_cell.length_c   1.000
_cell.angle_alpha   90.00
_cell.angle_beta   90.00
_cell.angle_gamma   90.00
#
_symmetry.space_group_name_H-M   'P 1'
#
loop_
_entity.id
_entity.type
_entity.pdbx_description
1 polymer ?
#
loop_
_entity_poly.entity_id
_entity_poly.type
_entity_poly.pdbx_seq_one_letter_code
_entity_poly.pdbx_strand_id
1 'polypeptide(L)'
;MGREHGFQRPAESFAITKAKRVHLPDRLFERVSIISISNPAPFERGVSEVDKTSKSSAKLLKAQNAADYHHEVELKEPSDQQLPREVVSKPSSVDAFSKRMVNEPVILEEAEVRDQQGEVISMAVLQDMVSRAKQNLEKAYCTYSKFHVGANLLTTKGQFDGVNVENASYGLTICAERSAMCSAISQHGKHEFRAIAIATTSPHDTWAAPCGACRQFLVEFGDFPVILTNNKNEKVKIIKTKELLPDCFCPDDM
;
A
#
# COMPACT_ATOMS: atom_id res chain seq x y z
N MET A 1 -35.35 59.52 -12.71
CA MET A 1 -35.26 59.06 -11.31
C MET A 1 -34.98 57.56 -11.38
N GLY A 2 -33.72 57.09 -11.41
CA GLY A 2 -32.81 56.92 -10.25
C GLY A 2 -33.24 55.68 -9.47
N ARG A 3 -32.47 54.60 -9.26
CA ARG A 3 -31.01 54.39 -9.27
C ARG A 3 -30.67 52.93 -9.63
N GLU A 4 -29.62 52.73 -10.39
CA GLU A 4 -28.87 51.47 -10.49
C GLU A 4 -27.84 51.43 -9.35
N HIS A 5 -27.79 50.32 -8.60
CA HIS A 5 -26.73 50.09 -7.60
C HIS A 5 -25.67 49.16 -8.19
N GLY A 6 -24.65 49.76 -8.80
CA GLY A 6 -23.39 49.09 -9.12
C GLY A 6 -22.57 48.90 -7.85
N PHE A 7 -22.28 47.66 -7.48
CA PHE A 7 -21.34 47.32 -6.42
C PHE A 7 -19.96 47.06 -7.02
N GLN A 8 -19.10 48.07 -6.98
CA GLN A 8 -17.68 47.96 -7.30
C GLN A 8 -16.98 47.13 -6.21
N ARG A 9 -16.22 46.10 -6.61
CA ARG A 9 -15.31 45.38 -5.72
C ARG A 9 -14.05 46.23 -5.49
N PRO A 10 -13.63 46.50 -4.24
CA PRO A 10 -12.30 47.02 -3.98
C PRO A 10 -11.23 45.93 -4.14
N ALA A 11 -10.12 46.29 -4.78
CA ALA A 11 -8.92 45.47 -4.82
C ALA A 11 -8.17 45.62 -3.49
N GLU A 12 -8.28 44.64 -2.60
CA GLU A 12 -7.47 44.58 -1.38
C GLU A 12 -6.20 43.77 -1.64
N SER A 13 -5.06 44.46 -1.55
CA SER A 13 -3.73 43.89 -1.54
C SER A 13 -3.50 43.13 -0.23
N PHE A 14 -3.32 41.81 -0.28
CA PHE A 14 -2.87 41.04 0.87
C PHE A 14 -1.39 41.31 1.16
N ALA A 15 -1.14 42.14 2.18
CA ALA A 15 0.19 42.31 2.76
C ALA A 15 0.52 41.08 3.61
N ILE A 16 1.55 40.32 3.17
CA ILE A 16 2.11 39.20 3.93
C ILE A 16 2.75 39.75 5.21
N THR A 17 2.13 39.47 6.36
CA THR A 17 2.68 39.81 7.67
C THR A 17 3.86 38.88 7.96
N LYS A 18 5.05 39.45 8.21
CA LYS A 18 6.27 38.69 8.56
C LYS A 18 6.02 37.81 9.79
N ALA A 19 6.13 36.49 9.60
CA ALA A 19 6.20 35.54 10.71
C ALA A 19 7.41 35.85 11.60
N LYS A 20 7.18 36.04 12.91
CA LYS A 20 8.24 36.12 13.92
C LYS A 20 8.97 34.77 13.96
N ARG A 21 10.27 34.78 13.67
CA ARG A 21 11.18 33.63 13.90
C ARG A 21 11.09 33.23 15.36
N VAL A 22 10.52 32.06 15.62
CA VAL A 22 10.73 31.34 16.88
C VAL A 22 12.13 30.73 16.78
N HIS A 23 13.03 31.13 17.68
CA HIS A 23 14.40 30.63 17.73
C HIS A 23 14.37 29.24 18.41
N LEU A 24 14.40 28.18 17.60
CA LEU A 24 14.60 26.81 18.07
C LEU A 24 16.12 26.57 18.22
N PRO A 25 16.58 25.93 19.31
CA PRO A 25 18.01 25.70 19.52
C PRO A 25 18.61 24.78 18.45
N ASP A 26 19.80 25.15 17.97
CA ASP A 26 20.53 24.61 16.80
C ASP A 26 20.99 23.13 16.89
N ARG A 27 20.39 22.29 17.74
CA ARG A 27 20.91 20.93 18.04
C ARG A 27 20.07 19.75 17.52
N LEU A 28 19.23 19.94 16.50
CA LEU A 28 18.40 18.84 15.95
C LEU A 28 18.47 18.64 14.43
N PHE A 29 19.34 19.35 13.71
CA PHE A 29 19.47 19.22 12.25
C PHE A 29 20.89 18.88 11.82
N GLU A 30 21.44 17.79 12.33
CA GLU A 30 22.58 17.16 11.66
C GLU A 30 22.14 15.78 11.17
N ARG A 31 22.31 15.57 9.85
CA ARG A 31 22.10 14.33 9.08
C ARG A 31 20.72 14.10 8.44
N VAL A 32 20.13 15.13 7.84
CA VAL A 32 19.24 14.90 6.68
C VAL A 32 20.03 15.20 5.41
N SER A 33 20.53 14.15 4.75
CA SER A 33 21.09 14.28 3.40
C SER A 33 19.93 14.55 2.44
N ILE A 34 19.71 15.81 2.06
CA ILE A 34 18.75 16.17 1.02
C ILE A 34 19.34 15.67 -0.31
N ILE A 35 18.84 14.54 -0.81
CA ILE A 35 19.11 14.12 -2.18
C ILE A 35 18.27 15.02 -3.09
N SER A 36 18.92 15.99 -3.74
CA SER A 36 18.30 16.79 -4.79
C SER A 36 18.08 15.90 -6.01
N ILE A 37 16.83 15.55 -6.28
CA ILE A 37 16.44 14.88 -7.53
C ILE A 37 16.27 16.00 -8.56
N SER A 38 17.27 16.22 -9.41
CA SER A 38 17.10 17.06 -10.60
C SER A 38 16.08 16.38 -11.52
N ASN A 39 15.02 17.12 -11.90
CA ASN A 39 14.01 16.64 -12.84
C ASN A 39 14.70 16.12 -14.12
N PRO A 40 14.48 14.86 -14.54
CA PRO A 40 14.92 14.44 -15.86
C PRO A 40 14.13 15.22 -16.93
N ALA A 41 14.86 15.77 -17.91
CA ALA A 41 14.29 16.51 -19.04
C ALA A 41 13.23 15.67 -19.79
N PRO A 42 12.20 16.30 -20.38
CA PRO A 42 11.13 15.59 -21.06
C PRO A 42 11.65 14.74 -22.22
N PHE A 43 11.15 13.50 -22.29
CA PHE A 43 11.47 12.49 -23.31
C PHE A 43 10.92 12.93 -24.68
N GLU A 44 11.78 13.44 -25.56
CA GLU A 44 11.42 13.68 -26.96
C GLU A 44 11.45 12.37 -27.76
N ARG A 45 10.32 12.05 -28.41
CA ARG A 45 10.20 10.97 -29.39
C ARG A 45 10.74 11.45 -30.73
N GLY A 46 11.86 10.86 -31.17
CA GLY A 46 12.39 11.04 -32.54
C GLY A 46 12.79 9.69 -33.13
N VAL A 47 12.16 9.34 -34.24
CA VAL A 47 12.39 8.12 -35.02
C VAL A 47 13.56 8.35 -35.99
N SER A 48 14.19 7.23 -36.40
CA SER A 48 14.98 6.95 -37.60
C SER A 48 16.48 7.25 -37.67
N GLU A 49 17.15 6.15 -38.01
CA GLU A 49 18.28 5.98 -38.95
C GLU A 49 19.72 5.89 -38.44
N VAL A 50 20.35 4.85 -38.98
CA VAL A 50 21.68 4.32 -38.75
C VAL A 50 22.63 5.05 -39.70
N ASP A 51 23.76 5.55 -39.20
CA ASP A 51 24.96 5.56 -40.04
C ASP A 51 26.25 5.35 -39.24
N LYS A 52 27.15 4.57 -39.86
CA LYS A 52 28.45 4.14 -39.36
C LYS A 52 29.51 5.12 -39.86
N THR A 53 30.42 5.51 -38.97
CA THR A 53 31.80 6.03 -39.15
C THR A 53 31.99 7.11 -38.06
N SER A 54 33.06 7.21 -37.28
CA SER A 54 34.47 6.99 -37.55
C SER A 54 35.20 6.82 -36.20
N LYS A 55 36.26 6.00 -36.20
CA LYS A 55 37.20 5.84 -35.09
C LYS A 55 38.10 7.08 -35.02
N SER A 56 37.97 7.93 -33.99
CA SER A 56 39.07 8.77 -33.47
C SER A 56 38.61 9.67 -32.31
N SER A 57 38.46 9.15 -31.08
CA SER A 57 38.41 10.01 -29.86
C SER A 57 38.70 9.29 -28.52
N ALA A 58 38.99 7.98 -28.50
CA ALA A 58 39.10 7.22 -27.26
C ALA A 58 40.44 7.37 -26.50
N LYS A 59 41.17 8.48 -26.67
CA LYS A 59 42.49 8.67 -26.03
C LYS A 59 42.74 10.03 -25.37
N LEU A 60 41.69 10.83 -25.14
CA LEU A 60 41.83 12.17 -24.54
C LEU A 60 40.93 12.45 -23.33
N LEU A 61 40.45 11.40 -22.62
CA LEU A 61 39.71 11.53 -21.36
C LEU A 61 40.29 10.68 -20.20
N LYS A 62 41.62 10.58 -20.15
CA LYS A 62 42.36 10.03 -19.00
C LYS A 62 43.61 10.87 -18.72
N ALA A 63 43.42 12.16 -18.44
CA ALA A 63 44.43 13.02 -17.82
C ALA A 63 43.83 14.41 -17.59
N GLN A 64 42.93 14.53 -16.62
CA GLN A 64 42.57 15.81 -15.97
C GLN A 64 41.56 15.47 -14.86
N ASN A 65 42.10 15.08 -13.70
CA ASN A 65 41.50 15.19 -12.37
C ASN A 65 42.55 14.67 -11.38
N ALA A 66 43.64 15.41 -11.28
CA ALA A 66 44.69 15.22 -10.31
C ALA A 66 45.26 16.60 -9.97
N ALA A 67 44.55 17.34 -9.12
CA ALA A 67 45.10 18.39 -8.28
C ALA A 67 44.00 18.89 -7.33
N ASP A 68 44.36 19.02 -6.06
CA ASP A 68 43.76 19.89 -5.04
C ASP A 68 42.50 19.39 -4.32
N TYR A 69 42.69 18.60 -3.25
CA TYR A 69 42.49 19.06 -1.87
C TYR A 69 42.81 17.90 -0.90
N HIS A 70 44.00 17.91 -0.32
CA HIS A 70 44.33 17.10 0.85
C HIS A 70 43.79 17.82 2.10
N HIS A 71 42.78 17.26 2.75
CA HIS A 71 42.58 17.46 4.18
C HIS A 71 42.42 16.07 4.80
N GLU A 72 43.44 15.65 5.55
CA GLU A 72 43.40 14.43 6.34
C GLU A 72 42.33 14.58 7.42
N VAL A 73 41.18 13.95 7.21
CA VAL A 73 40.21 13.68 8.28
C VAL A 73 40.53 12.30 8.80
N GLU A 74 41.14 12.25 9.98
CA GLU A 74 41.40 11.03 10.73
C GLU A 74 40.04 10.38 11.10
N LEU A 75 39.60 9.40 10.31
CA LEU A 75 38.40 8.62 10.58
C LEU A 75 38.67 7.72 11.79
N LYS A 76 38.19 8.12 12.97
CA LYS A 76 38.04 7.19 14.09
C LYS A 76 36.96 6.17 13.73
N GLU A 77 37.36 4.90 13.70
CA GLU A 77 36.47 3.73 13.69
C GLU A 77 35.32 3.93 14.70
N PRO A 78 34.04 3.87 14.29
CA PRO A 78 32.94 3.97 15.24
C PRO A 78 32.88 2.68 16.06
N SER A 79 33.24 2.79 17.34
CA SER A 79 33.10 1.77 18.38
C SER A 79 31.69 1.20 18.41
N ASP A 80 31.58 -0.13 18.37
CA ASP A 80 30.45 -1.00 18.72
C ASP A 80 29.18 -0.30 19.24
N GLN A 81 28.38 0.26 18.33
CA GLN A 81 26.95 0.39 18.58
C GLN A 81 26.28 -0.87 18.05
N GLN A 82 26.06 -1.83 18.95
CA GLN A 82 25.24 -3.00 18.69
C GLN A 82 23.86 -2.54 18.20
N LEU A 83 23.61 -2.75 16.90
CA LEU A 83 22.26 -2.79 16.35
C LEU A 83 21.42 -3.73 17.23
N PRO A 84 20.16 -3.39 17.58
CA PRO A 84 19.32 -4.29 18.33
C PRO A 84 19.25 -5.61 17.57
N ARG A 85 19.72 -6.68 18.23
CA ARG A 85 19.74 -8.04 17.68
C ARG A 85 18.39 -8.33 17.07
N GLU A 86 18.37 -8.80 15.82
CA GLU A 86 17.20 -9.49 15.29
C GLU A 86 16.76 -10.50 16.34
N VAL A 87 15.58 -10.28 16.91
CA VAL A 87 14.88 -11.33 17.63
C VAL A 87 14.40 -12.27 16.54
N VAL A 88 15.30 -13.15 16.07
CA VAL A 88 14.92 -14.34 15.31
C VAL A 88 14.12 -15.18 16.29
N SER A 89 12.83 -14.91 16.38
CA SER A 89 11.91 -15.75 17.10
C SER A 89 11.98 -17.13 16.45
N LYS A 90 12.29 -18.15 17.24
CA LYS A 90 12.16 -19.56 16.82
C LYS A 90 10.83 -19.74 16.10
N PRO A 91 10.76 -20.58 15.05
CA PRO A 91 9.52 -20.78 14.33
C PRO A 91 8.45 -21.19 15.33
N SER A 92 7.44 -20.33 15.44
CA SER A 92 6.33 -20.56 16.35
C SER A 92 5.49 -21.69 15.76
N SER A 93 4.68 -22.37 16.58
CA SER A 93 3.71 -23.37 16.09
C SER A 93 2.81 -22.84 14.96
N VAL A 94 2.68 -21.51 14.89
CA VAL A 94 1.99 -20.74 13.86
C VAL A 94 2.66 -20.89 12.47
N ASP A 95 4.00 -21.00 12.39
CA ASP A 95 4.73 -21.12 11.12
C ASP A 95 4.50 -22.47 10.43
N ALA A 96 4.32 -23.53 11.22
CA ALA A 96 3.92 -24.85 10.70
C ALA A 96 2.44 -24.87 10.29
N PHE A 97 1.60 -24.12 11.00
CA PHE A 97 0.17 -23.99 10.73
C PHE A 97 -0.11 -23.22 9.43
N SER A 98 0.57 -22.10 9.21
CA SER A 98 0.51 -21.32 7.96
C SER A 98 0.83 -22.18 6.75
N LYS A 99 1.91 -22.98 6.80
CA LYS A 99 2.32 -23.89 5.73
C LYS A 99 1.28 -24.97 5.40
N ARG A 100 0.50 -25.42 6.38
CA ARG A 100 -0.60 -26.37 6.15
C ARG A 100 -1.74 -25.71 5.37
N MET A 101 -2.11 -24.48 5.70
CA MET A 101 -3.23 -23.79 5.05
C MET A 101 -3.00 -23.45 3.57
N VAL A 102 -1.75 -23.23 3.16
CA VAL A 102 -1.38 -22.87 1.78
C VAL A 102 -1.63 -24.01 0.78
N ASN A 103 -1.58 -25.27 1.22
CA ASN A 103 -1.53 -26.43 0.31
C ASN A 103 -2.83 -27.24 0.21
N GLU A 104 -3.88 -26.91 0.97
CA GLU A 104 -5.13 -27.67 1.00
C GLU A 104 -6.24 -26.97 0.18
N PRO A 105 -6.88 -27.67 -0.77
CA PRO A 105 -7.85 -27.07 -1.68
C PRO A 105 -9.08 -26.57 -0.94
N VAL A 106 -9.52 -25.34 -1.26
CA VAL A 106 -10.75 -24.79 -0.70
C VAL A 106 -11.94 -25.25 -1.53
N ILE A 107 -12.96 -25.78 -0.86
CA ILE A 107 -14.22 -26.13 -1.52
C ILE A 107 -15.07 -24.86 -1.60
N LEU A 108 -15.26 -24.37 -2.82
CA LEU A 108 -16.29 -23.40 -3.14
C LEU A 108 -17.51 -24.18 -3.62
N GLU A 109 -18.65 -24.08 -2.91
CA GLU A 109 -19.93 -24.55 -3.46
C GLU A 109 -20.27 -23.72 -4.71
N GLU A 110 -21.05 -24.26 -5.66
CA GLU A 110 -21.44 -23.61 -6.93
C GLU A 110 -22.40 -22.41 -6.71
N ALA A 111 -21.99 -21.43 -5.91
CA ALA A 111 -22.67 -20.17 -5.75
C ALA A 111 -22.22 -19.23 -6.87
N GLU A 112 -23.20 -18.71 -7.61
CA GLU A 112 -22.94 -17.68 -8.63
C GLU A 112 -22.55 -16.37 -7.92
N VAL A 113 -21.25 -16.04 -7.96
CA VAL A 113 -20.73 -14.81 -7.39
C VAL A 113 -20.73 -13.73 -8.46
N ARG A 114 -21.41 -12.63 -8.20
CA ARG A 114 -21.44 -11.46 -9.08
C ARG A 114 -20.76 -10.28 -8.42
N ASP A 115 -20.06 -9.48 -9.22
CA ASP A 115 -19.55 -8.19 -8.78
C ASP A 115 -20.66 -7.14 -8.69
N GLN A 116 -20.27 -5.90 -8.35
CA GLN A 116 -21.21 -4.80 -8.16
C GLN A 116 -21.87 -4.31 -9.47
N GLN A 117 -21.32 -4.66 -10.63
CA GLN A 117 -21.91 -4.43 -11.95
C GLN A 117 -22.82 -5.59 -12.40
N GLY A 118 -22.89 -6.67 -11.63
CA GLY A 118 -23.66 -7.86 -11.93
C GLY A 118 -22.94 -8.85 -12.84
N GLU A 119 -21.65 -8.64 -13.15
CA GLU A 119 -20.87 -9.60 -13.92
C GLU A 119 -20.48 -10.80 -13.07
N VAL A 120 -20.53 -11.99 -13.67
CA VAL A 120 -20.15 -13.23 -12.99
C VAL A 120 -18.63 -13.32 -12.84
N ILE A 121 -18.16 -13.57 -11.63
CA ILE A 121 -16.75 -13.88 -11.35
C ILE A 121 -16.58 -15.39 -11.50
N SER A 122 -15.70 -15.81 -12.40
CA SER A 122 -15.52 -17.23 -12.69
C SER A 122 -14.94 -17.98 -11.49
N MET A 123 -15.28 -19.27 -11.38
CA MET A 123 -14.78 -20.14 -10.31
C MET A 123 -13.26 -20.21 -10.26
N ALA A 124 -12.58 -20.21 -11.40
CA ALA A 124 -11.12 -20.20 -11.47
C ALA A 124 -10.53 -18.93 -10.82
N VAL A 125 -11.14 -17.77 -11.05
CA VAL A 125 -10.69 -16.50 -10.43
C VAL A 125 -10.93 -16.53 -8.94
N LEU A 126 -12.11 -16.98 -8.48
CA LEU A 126 -12.40 -17.09 -7.04
C LEU A 126 -11.42 -18.02 -6.32
N GLN A 127 -11.08 -19.16 -6.93
CA GLN A 127 -10.07 -20.09 -6.39
C GLN A 127 -8.68 -19.46 -6.31
N ASP A 128 -8.26 -18.73 -7.35
CA ASP A 128 -6.97 -18.02 -7.37
C ASP A 128 -6.92 -16.94 -6.27
N MET A 129 -7.98 -16.13 -6.13
CA MET A 129 -8.06 -15.11 -5.08
C MET A 129 -7.93 -15.71 -3.67
N VAL A 130 -8.65 -16.80 -3.41
CA VAL A 130 -8.60 -17.51 -2.12
C VAL A 130 -7.21 -18.10 -1.87
N SER A 131 -6.60 -18.71 -2.89
CA SER A 131 -5.24 -19.25 -2.82
C SER A 131 -4.22 -18.16 -2.49
N ARG A 132 -4.28 -17.02 -3.18
CA ARG A 132 -3.41 -15.87 -2.94
C ARG A 132 -3.60 -15.27 -1.56
N ALA A 133 -4.86 -15.10 -1.11
CA ALA A 133 -5.15 -14.61 0.23
C ALA A 133 -4.50 -15.50 1.32
N LYS A 134 -4.52 -16.82 1.14
CA LYS A 134 -3.83 -17.76 2.04
C LYS A 134 -2.30 -17.65 1.96
N GLN A 135 -1.74 -17.56 0.77
CA GLN A 135 -0.29 -17.38 0.59
C GLN A 135 0.20 -16.08 1.24
N ASN A 136 -0.64 -15.04 1.25
CA ASN A 136 -0.32 -13.76 1.88
C ASN A 136 -0.23 -13.84 3.41
N LEU A 137 -0.75 -14.88 4.08
CA LEU A 137 -0.58 -15.07 5.52
C LEU A 137 0.90 -15.10 5.92
N GLU A 138 1.76 -15.70 5.09
CA GLU A 138 3.21 -15.81 5.37
C GLU A 138 3.94 -14.46 5.29
N LYS A 139 3.36 -13.47 4.62
CA LYS A 139 3.96 -12.14 4.41
C LYS A 139 3.54 -11.13 5.48
N ALA A 140 2.60 -11.48 6.37
CA ALA A 140 2.07 -10.56 7.38
C ALA A 140 3.11 -10.17 8.43
N TYR A 141 3.22 -8.86 8.70
CA TYR A 141 4.00 -8.36 9.83
C TYR A 141 3.08 -8.24 11.05
N CYS A 142 3.05 -9.28 11.88
CA CYS A 142 2.19 -9.33 13.06
C CYS A 142 2.92 -9.82 14.31
N THR A 143 4.05 -9.17 14.60
CA THR A 143 4.95 -9.55 15.70
C THR A 143 4.29 -9.49 17.07
N TYR A 144 3.24 -8.69 17.25
CA TYR A 144 2.59 -8.48 18.54
C TYR A 144 1.43 -9.45 18.75
N SER A 145 0.46 -9.51 17.84
CA SER A 145 -0.71 -10.39 18.01
C SER A 145 -0.45 -11.85 17.61
N LYS A 146 0.53 -12.09 16.72
CA LYS A 146 0.72 -13.37 16.03
C LYS A 146 -0.51 -13.83 15.24
N PHE A 147 -1.43 -12.91 14.92
CA PHE A 147 -2.62 -13.17 14.14
C PHE A 147 -2.42 -12.69 12.70
N HIS A 148 -2.14 -13.65 11.82
CA HIS A 148 -1.88 -13.39 10.41
C HIS A 148 -3.20 -13.24 9.65
N VAL A 149 -3.29 -12.20 8.83
CA VAL A 149 -4.39 -11.92 7.90
C VAL A 149 -3.81 -11.64 6.53
N GLY A 150 -4.30 -12.36 5.53
CA GLY A 150 -3.98 -12.16 4.14
C GLY A 150 -5.23 -11.81 3.36
N ALA A 151 -5.10 -10.92 2.39
CA ALA A 151 -6.18 -10.53 1.50
C ALA A 151 -5.72 -10.56 0.04
N ASN A 152 -6.67 -10.78 -0.86
CA ASN A 152 -6.48 -10.59 -2.28
C ASN A 152 -7.70 -9.87 -2.87
N LEU A 153 -7.46 -8.73 -3.49
CA LEU A 153 -8.48 -7.83 -4.02
C LEU A 153 -8.52 -7.94 -5.54
N LEU A 154 -9.68 -8.26 -6.11
CA LEU A 154 -9.92 -8.25 -7.54
C LEU A 154 -10.51 -6.92 -7.98
N THR A 155 -9.94 -6.32 -9.01
CA THR A 155 -10.40 -5.07 -9.62
C THR A 155 -10.42 -5.18 -11.15
N THR A 156 -10.89 -4.15 -11.84
CA THR A 156 -10.77 -4.06 -13.32
C THR A 156 -9.33 -3.84 -13.81
N LYS A 157 -8.38 -3.60 -12.91
CA LYS A 157 -6.96 -3.38 -13.21
C LYS A 157 -6.06 -4.57 -12.88
N GLY A 158 -6.58 -5.56 -12.16
CA GLY A 158 -5.86 -6.77 -11.80
C GLY A 158 -6.21 -7.25 -10.41
N GLN A 159 -5.34 -8.09 -9.85
CA GLN A 159 -5.44 -8.54 -8.46
C GLN A 159 -4.33 -7.94 -7.61
N PHE A 160 -4.68 -7.53 -6.38
CA PHE A 160 -3.76 -6.87 -5.46
C PHE A 160 -3.74 -7.60 -4.13
N ASP A 161 -2.54 -7.96 -3.70
CA ASP A 161 -2.31 -8.64 -2.43
C ASP A 161 -2.30 -7.63 -1.27
N GLY A 162 -2.76 -8.08 -0.10
CA GLY A 162 -2.69 -7.32 1.14
C GLY A 162 -2.39 -8.21 2.32
N VAL A 163 -1.73 -7.63 3.33
CA VAL A 163 -1.45 -8.27 4.62
C VAL A 163 -1.66 -7.28 5.76
N ASN A 164 -1.93 -7.79 6.95
CA ASN A 164 -1.87 -6.95 8.13
C ASN A 164 -0.41 -6.59 8.46
N VAL A 165 -0.20 -5.31 8.81
CA VAL A 165 1.08 -4.76 9.23
C VAL A 165 0.85 -4.03 10.53
N GLU A 166 1.32 -4.64 11.61
CA GLU A 166 1.25 -4.10 12.95
C GLU A 166 2.31 -3.03 13.20
N ASN A 167 2.11 -2.27 14.27
CA ASN A 167 3.04 -1.25 14.71
C ASN A 167 3.11 -1.22 16.23
N ALA A 168 4.24 -0.78 16.80
CA ALA A 168 4.39 -0.58 18.24
C ALA A 168 3.33 0.36 18.83
N SER A 169 2.96 1.40 18.08
CA SER A 169 1.77 2.20 18.34
C SER A 169 0.56 1.52 17.68
N TYR A 170 -0.19 0.74 18.46
CA TYR A 170 -1.19 -0.19 17.92
C TYR A 170 -2.23 0.47 17.02
N GLY A 171 -2.59 1.73 17.29
CA GLY A 171 -3.53 2.51 16.47
C GLY A 171 -3.07 2.77 15.03
N LEU A 172 -1.79 2.59 14.73
CA LEU A 172 -1.22 2.71 13.38
C LEU A 172 -1.27 1.42 12.57
N THR A 173 -1.78 0.32 13.15
CA THR A 173 -1.91 -0.97 12.47
C THR A 173 -2.84 -0.86 11.25
N ILE A 174 -2.36 -1.36 10.11
CA ILE A 174 -3.17 -1.50 8.90
C ILE A 174 -3.57 -2.97 8.72
N CYS A 175 -4.84 -3.20 8.42
CA CYS A 175 -5.37 -4.54 8.17
C CYS A 175 -5.12 -4.95 6.72
N ALA A 176 -5.17 -6.25 6.42
CA ALA A 176 -4.89 -6.79 5.09
C ALA A 176 -5.80 -6.21 4.00
N GLU A 177 -7.08 -6.02 4.31
CA GLU A 177 -8.07 -5.46 3.39
C GLU A 177 -7.70 -4.03 2.99
N ARG A 178 -7.37 -3.20 3.98
CA ARG A 178 -6.94 -1.81 3.75
C ARG A 178 -5.60 -1.76 3.01
N SER A 179 -4.66 -2.65 3.32
CA SER A 179 -3.40 -2.76 2.59
C SER A 179 -3.62 -3.09 1.11
N ALA A 180 -4.48 -4.07 0.79
CA ALA A 180 -4.80 -4.44 -0.60
C ALA A 180 -5.46 -3.27 -1.36
N MET A 181 -6.44 -2.61 -0.73
CA MET A 181 -7.12 -1.44 -1.31
C MET A 181 -6.14 -0.28 -1.56
N CYS A 182 -5.32 0.08 -0.57
CA CYS A 182 -4.31 1.13 -0.70
C CYS A 182 -3.29 0.80 -1.81
N SER A 183 -2.91 -0.48 -1.96
CA SER A 183 -2.03 -0.92 -3.04
C SER A 183 -2.67 -0.69 -4.41
N ALA A 184 -3.92 -1.12 -4.59
CA ALA A 184 -4.64 -0.93 -5.85
C ALA A 184 -4.83 0.56 -6.20
N ILE A 185 -5.25 1.36 -5.21
CA ILE A 185 -5.53 2.79 -5.38
C ILE A 185 -4.25 3.58 -5.66
N SER A 186 -3.15 3.28 -4.97
CA SER A 186 -1.89 4.01 -5.16
C SER A 186 -1.27 3.77 -6.55
N GLN A 187 -1.53 2.61 -7.16
CA GLN A 187 -0.99 2.26 -8.48
C GLN A 187 -1.89 2.72 -9.64
N HIS A 188 -3.20 2.75 -9.45
CA HIS A 188 -4.15 2.97 -10.56
C HIS A 188 -5.18 4.08 -10.32
N GLY A 189 -5.13 4.77 -9.18
CA GLY A 189 -6.16 5.72 -8.77
C GLY A 189 -7.49 5.05 -8.45
N LYS A 190 -8.57 5.84 -8.38
CA LYS A 190 -9.93 5.32 -8.18
C LYS A 190 -10.38 4.54 -9.42
N HIS A 191 -10.80 3.30 -9.21
CA HIS A 191 -11.34 2.42 -10.25
C HIS A 191 -12.30 1.39 -9.62
N GLU A 192 -12.85 0.49 -10.44
CA GLU A 192 -13.87 -0.47 -10.01
C GLU A 192 -13.27 -1.68 -9.29
N PHE A 193 -13.80 -1.97 -8.11
CA PHE A 193 -13.47 -3.13 -7.27
C PHE A 193 -14.54 -4.20 -7.45
N ARG A 194 -14.13 -5.45 -7.65
CA ARG A 194 -15.03 -6.53 -8.04
C ARG A 194 -15.29 -7.54 -6.94
N ALA A 195 -14.27 -7.86 -6.14
CA ALA A 195 -14.38 -8.77 -4.99
C ALA A 195 -13.14 -8.67 -4.11
N ILE A 196 -13.22 -9.13 -2.86
CA ILE A 196 -12.04 -9.32 -2.01
C ILE A 196 -12.12 -10.67 -1.28
N ALA A 197 -11.04 -11.45 -1.33
CA ALA A 197 -10.86 -12.67 -0.54
C ALA A 197 -10.01 -12.38 0.69
N ILE A 198 -10.38 -12.94 1.84
CA ILE A 198 -9.72 -12.74 3.13
C ILE A 198 -9.49 -14.09 3.79
N ALA A 199 -8.24 -14.34 4.15
CA ALA A 199 -7.80 -15.48 4.92
C ALA A 199 -7.21 -15.04 6.25
N THR A 200 -7.37 -15.87 7.28
CA THR A 200 -6.80 -15.63 8.60
C THR A 200 -6.21 -16.90 9.18
N THR A 201 -5.49 -16.77 10.30
CA THR A 201 -5.01 -17.88 11.13
C THR A 201 -5.91 -18.16 12.34
N SER A 202 -7.15 -17.66 12.34
CA SER A 202 -8.10 -17.77 13.46
C SER A 202 -8.29 -19.21 13.96
N PRO A 203 -7.93 -19.55 15.21
CA PRO A 203 -8.01 -20.93 15.70
C PRO A 203 -9.45 -21.46 15.78
N HIS A 204 -10.44 -20.60 15.61
CA HIS A 204 -11.85 -20.95 15.57
C HIS A 204 -12.29 -21.38 14.17
N ASP A 205 -13.22 -22.33 14.11
CA ASP A 205 -13.83 -22.82 12.86
C ASP A 205 -14.77 -21.81 12.18
N THR A 206 -14.90 -20.62 12.76
CA THR A 206 -15.70 -19.51 12.26
C THR A 206 -14.90 -18.61 11.32
N TRP A 207 -15.60 -17.95 10.39
CA TRP A 207 -15.00 -16.93 9.54
C TRP A 207 -14.69 -15.66 10.33
N ALA A 208 -13.43 -15.22 10.26
CA ALA A 208 -13.03 -13.90 10.77
C ALA A 208 -13.46 -12.82 9.77
N ALA A 209 -14.50 -12.07 10.13
CA ALA A 209 -15.03 -11.00 9.30
C ALA A 209 -14.17 -9.72 9.37
N PRO A 210 -14.22 -8.84 8.35
CA PRO A 210 -13.53 -7.55 8.38
C PRO A 210 -13.91 -6.73 9.61
N CYS A 211 -12.95 -6.03 10.19
CA CYS A 211 -13.21 -5.13 11.32
C CYS A 211 -14.02 -3.90 10.87
N GLY A 212 -14.59 -3.15 11.82
CA GLY A 212 -15.44 -1.99 11.50
C GLY A 212 -14.77 -0.96 10.58
N ALA A 213 -13.48 -0.67 10.81
CA ALA A 213 -12.71 0.24 9.96
C ALA A 213 -12.55 -0.29 8.53
N CYS A 214 -12.32 -1.59 8.35
CA CYS A 214 -12.24 -2.20 7.02
C CYS A 214 -13.60 -2.19 6.33
N ARG A 215 -14.69 -2.47 7.04
CA ARG A 215 -16.04 -2.42 6.46
C ARG A 215 -16.37 -1.02 5.94
N GLN A 216 -16.11 0.00 6.76
CA GLN A 216 -16.29 1.40 6.35
C GLN A 216 -15.39 1.77 5.18
N PHE A 217 -14.14 1.30 5.17
CA PHE A 217 -13.22 1.55 4.06
C PHE A 217 -13.67 0.88 2.76
N LEU A 218 -14.18 -0.35 2.82
CA LEU A 218 -14.63 -1.11 1.65
C LEU A 218 -15.92 -0.52 1.05
N VAL A 219 -16.89 -0.15 1.89
CA VAL A 219 -18.20 0.36 1.42
C VAL A 219 -18.09 1.69 0.68
N GLU A 220 -17.09 2.52 1.00
CA GLU A 220 -16.75 3.76 0.26
C GLU A 220 -16.56 3.52 -1.25
N PHE A 221 -16.15 2.31 -1.63
CA PHE A 221 -15.86 1.95 -3.03
C PHE A 221 -16.92 1.05 -3.68
N GLY A 222 -18.07 0.88 -3.02
CA GLY A 222 -19.25 0.24 -3.59
C GLY A 222 -19.67 -1.07 -2.91
N ASP A 223 -20.56 -1.80 -3.59
CA ASP A 223 -21.25 -2.98 -3.06
C ASP A 223 -20.81 -4.29 -3.73
N PHE A 224 -19.69 -4.85 -3.30
CA PHE A 224 -19.07 -6.02 -3.91
C PHE A 224 -18.90 -7.18 -2.91
N PRO A 225 -18.78 -8.44 -3.40
CA PRO A 225 -18.63 -9.61 -2.55
C PRO A 225 -17.30 -9.64 -1.78
N VAL A 226 -17.41 -9.99 -0.50
CA VAL A 226 -16.31 -10.31 0.42
C VAL A 226 -16.33 -11.81 0.69
N ILE A 227 -15.25 -12.49 0.31
CA ILE A 227 -15.08 -13.94 0.42
C ILE A 227 -14.21 -14.23 1.64
N LEU A 228 -14.79 -14.85 2.66
CA LEU A 228 -14.12 -15.20 3.90
C LEU A 228 -13.76 -16.67 3.91
N THR A 229 -12.51 -17.00 4.21
CA THR A 229 -12.08 -18.37 4.45
C THR A 229 -12.07 -18.69 5.94
N ASN A 230 -12.18 -19.97 6.29
CA ASN A 230 -11.93 -20.45 7.65
C ASN A 230 -10.65 -21.30 7.69
N ASN A 231 -10.21 -21.65 8.90
CA ASN A 231 -8.99 -22.43 9.11
C ASN A 231 -9.07 -23.88 8.61
N LYS A 232 -10.27 -24.41 8.42
CA LYS A 232 -10.51 -25.79 7.96
C LYS A 232 -10.47 -25.96 6.46
N ASN A 233 -10.46 -24.87 5.68
CA ASN A 233 -10.52 -24.91 4.21
C ASN A 233 -11.76 -25.61 3.62
N GLU A 234 -12.75 -25.90 4.45
CA GLU A 234 -13.93 -26.68 4.06
C GLU A 234 -14.98 -25.82 3.35
N LYS A 235 -15.17 -24.57 3.78
CA LYS A 235 -16.20 -23.68 3.22
C LYS A 235 -15.76 -22.22 3.25
N VAL A 236 -16.10 -21.50 2.19
CA VAL A 236 -16.07 -20.03 2.22
C VAL A 236 -17.43 -19.47 2.61
N LYS A 237 -17.41 -18.25 3.16
CA LYS A 237 -18.60 -17.43 3.33
C LYS A 237 -18.49 -16.23 2.42
N ILE A 238 -19.54 -15.94 1.66
CA ILE A 238 -19.59 -14.78 0.77
C ILE A 238 -20.66 -13.84 1.30
N ILE A 239 -20.28 -12.58 1.52
CA ILE A 239 -21.17 -11.53 2.04
C ILE A 239 -20.83 -10.24 1.30
N LYS A 240 -21.82 -9.43 0.93
CA LYS A 240 -21.56 -8.13 0.32
C LYS A 240 -21.08 -7.09 1.31
N THR A 241 -20.38 -6.06 0.84
CA THR A 241 -19.91 -4.95 1.69
C THR A 241 -21.06 -4.20 2.38
N LYS A 242 -22.19 -3.95 1.70
CA LYS A 242 -23.36 -3.32 2.34
C LYS A 242 -24.06 -4.21 3.37
N GLU A 243 -24.04 -5.53 3.18
CA GLU A 243 -24.56 -6.48 4.17
C GLU A 243 -23.66 -6.57 5.42
N LEU A 244 -22.35 -6.34 5.25
CA LEU A 244 -21.41 -6.27 6.37
C LEU A 244 -21.58 -5.00 7.21
N LEU A 245 -22.05 -3.90 6.61
CA LEU A 245 -22.26 -2.62 7.28
C LEU A 245 -23.57 -1.99 6.82
N PRO A 246 -24.72 -2.45 7.36
CA PRO A 246 -26.01 -1.84 7.08
C PRO A 246 -26.04 -0.40 7.59
N ASP A 247 -26.79 0.45 6.89
CA ASP A 247 -26.95 1.88 7.21
C ASP A 247 -25.60 2.61 7.39
N CYS A 248 -24.67 2.34 6.46
CA CYS A 248 -23.35 2.98 6.44
C CYS A 248 -23.45 4.51 6.45
N PHE A 249 -22.51 5.16 7.16
CA PHE A 249 -22.18 6.54 6.84
C PHE A 249 -21.49 6.55 5.48
N CYS A 250 -22.03 7.30 4.54
CA CYS A 250 -21.64 7.26 3.13
C CYS A 250 -21.64 8.70 2.56
N PRO A 251 -21.04 8.96 1.38
CA PRO A 251 -20.87 10.34 0.89
C PRO A 251 -22.16 11.16 0.77
N ASP A 252 -23.32 10.52 0.62
CA ASP A 252 -24.64 11.16 0.55
C ASP A 252 -25.09 11.79 1.90
N ASP A 253 -24.41 11.48 3.01
CA ASP A 253 -24.71 12.04 4.34
C ASP A 253 -24.03 13.40 4.62
N MET A 254 -23.23 13.92 3.68
CA MET A 254 -22.43 15.16 3.80
C MET A 254 -22.93 16.27 2.87
#